data_AF-A0A964P0C1-F1
#
_entry.id   AF-A0A964P0C1-F1
#
_cell.length_a   1.000
_cell.length_b   1.000
_cell.length_c   1.000
_cell.angle_alpha   90.00
_cell.angle_beta   90.00
_cell.angle_gamma   90.00
#
_symmetry.space_group_name_H-M   'P 1'
#
loop_
_entity.id
_entity.type
_entity.pdbx_description
1 polymer ?
#
loop_
_entity_poly.entity_id
_entity_poly.type
_entity_poly.pdbx_seq_one_letter_code
_entity_poly.pdbx_strand_id
1 'polypeptide(L)'
;MTALANTVPATTPRVLAAGTIALRALANSRGRAEPLADFPDAPYLQAADHIIWVGVRPRSMHPRMVAVALPIASGIAVTFDVTSVVPAPHPGHRLVDAPAFAMRAAALRRRVDLVGAPRGFGHLLVDDTPPFPLDLAAPLVRRFAAALATDDCERIEAAAMPLLGLGSGLTPSGDDLVGGALFARRLLMPCDPAWQHLGERIIHIAPTRTHAISAALLADLIHGATYGVLHALVDALIAAAPWATVIDAAQSLTAIGHSSGWDMLTGFLLALEPPSLIKA
;
A
#
# COMPACT_ATOMS: atom_id res chain seq x y z
N MET A 1 52.40 -7.66 -0.62
CA MET A 1 51.82 -6.30 -0.58
C MET A 1 50.31 -6.44 -0.53
N THR A 2 49.79 -6.50 0.69
CA THR A 2 48.37 -6.68 1.00
C THR A 2 47.64 -5.38 0.64
N ALA A 3 46.74 -5.43 -0.33
CA ALA A 3 45.90 -4.30 -0.67
C ALA A 3 44.97 -4.01 0.52
N LEU A 4 45.25 -2.92 1.23
CA LEU A 4 44.36 -2.35 2.23
C LEU A 4 43.07 -1.96 1.50
N ALA A 5 42.01 -2.74 1.71
CA ALA A 5 40.67 -2.32 1.37
C ALA A 5 40.39 -1.03 2.15
N ASN A 6 40.28 0.09 1.42
CA ASN A 6 39.80 1.35 1.96
C ASN A 6 38.35 1.15 2.41
N THR A 7 38.17 0.73 3.65
CA THR A 7 36.87 0.77 4.33
C THR A 7 36.57 2.23 4.65
N VAL A 8 35.80 2.87 3.77
CA VAL A 8 35.10 4.10 4.14
C VAL A 8 34.29 3.77 5.39
N PRO A 9 34.46 4.49 6.53
CA PRO A 9 33.65 4.23 7.70
C PRO A 9 32.19 4.44 7.31
N ALA A 10 31.38 3.38 7.42
CA ALA A 10 29.95 3.45 7.15
C ALA A 10 29.35 4.46 8.12
N THR A 11 29.11 5.69 7.66
CA THR A 11 28.44 6.70 8.46
C THR A 11 27.03 6.22 8.71
N THR A 12 26.72 5.92 9.97
CA THR A 12 25.37 5.57 10.40
C THR A 12 24.39 6.62 9.89
N PRO A 13 23.37 6.24 9.09
CA PRO A 13 22.41 7.20 8.56
C PRO A 13 21.68 7.92 9.70
N ARG A 14 21.48 9.23 9.55
CA ARG A 14 20.65 10.00 10.47
C ARG A 14 19.18 9.66 10.24
N VAL A 15 18.62 8.82 11.11
CA VAL A 15 17.20 8.47 11.14
C VAL A 15 16.39 9.64 11.71
N LEU A 16 15.33 10.02 11.02
CA LEU A 16 14.38 11.06 11.42
C LEU A 16 13.16 10.46 12.15
N ALA A 17 12.68 9.33 11.63
CA ALA A 17 11.55 8.56 12.16
C ALA A 17 11.61 7.14 11.60
N ALA A 18 10.92 6.20 12.22
CA ALA A 18 10.73 4.87 11.66
C ALA A 18 9.33 4.34 11.99
N GLY A 19 8.77 3.58 11.06
CA GLY A 19 7.51 2.88 11.26
C GLY A 19 7.65 1.72 12.23
N THR A 20 6.53 1.25 12.76
CA THR A 20 6.49 0.21 13.80
C THR A 20 7.06 -1.13 13.34
N ILE A 21 6.82 -1.55 12.09
CA ILE A 21 7.38 -2.77 11.51
C ILE A 21 8.90 -2.61 11.33
N ALA A 22 9.35 -1.45 10.82
CA ALA A 22 10.77 -1.17 10.66
C ALA A 22 11.52 -1.17 12.00
N LEU A 23 10.96 -0.55 13.03
CA LEU A 23 11.56 -0.54 14.37
C LEU A 23 11.67 -1.94 14.96
N ARG A 24 10.63 -2.77 14.84
CA ARG A 24 10.68 -4.16 15.31
C ARG A 24 11.73 -4.97 14.55
N ALA A 25 11.74 -4.86 13.22
CA ALA A 25 12.71 -5.54 12.36
C ALA A 25 14.15 -5.17 12.73
N LEU A 26 14.42 -3.87 12.90
CA LEU A 26 15.73 -3.35 13.27
C LEU A 26 16.13 -3.70 14.70
N ALA A 27 15.19 -3.76 15.64
CA ALA A 27 15.48 -4.26 16.99
C ALA A 27 15.94 -5.74 16.93
N ASN A 28 15.24 -6.57 16.15
CA ASN A 28 15.56 -7.99 16.00
C ASN A 28 16.88 -8.22 15.23
N SER A 29 17.26 -7.32 14.33
CA SER A 29 18.49 -7.40 13.56
C SER A 29 19.66 -6.62 14.15
N ARG A 30 19.51 -6.04 15.35
CA ARG A 30 20.51 -5.16 16.00
C ARG A 30 20.91 -3.97 15.11
N GLY A 31 19.91 -3.38 14.44
CA GLY A 31 20.04 -2.22 13.55
C GLY A 31 20.51 -2.55 12.13
N ARG A 32 20.89 -3.81 11.85
CA ARG A 32 21.43 -4.21 10.54
C ARG A 32 20.33 -4.46 9.53
N ALA A 33 20.49 -3.96 8.31
CA ALA A 33 19.63 -4.28 7.19
C ALA A 33 20.48 -4.52 5.93
N GLU A 34 20.11 -5.51 5.12
CA GLU A 34 20.87 -5.96 3.95
C GLU A 34 20.08 -5.72 2.66
N PRO A 35 20.73 -5.45 1.52
CA PRO A 35 20.03 -5.33 0.24
C PRO A 35 19.26 -6.62 -0.10
N LEU A 36 18.11 -6.46 -0.74
CA LEU A 36 17.40 -7.61 -1.30
C LEU A 36 18.15 -8.11 -2.55
N ALA A 37 18.47 -9.41 -2.58
CA ALA A 37 19.28 -10.01 -3.65
C ALA A 37 18.70 -9.77 -5.06
N ASP A 38 17.38 -9.87 -5.20
CA ASP A 38 16.69 -9.67 -6.48
C ASP A 38 16.45 -8.18 -6.82
N PHE A 39 16.69 -7.27 -5.86
CA PHE A 39 16.42 -5.84 -5.99
C PHE A 39 17.54 -4.99 -5.36
N PRO A 40 18.82 -5.16 -5.75
CA PRO A 40 19.95 -4.54 -5.05
C PRO A 40 19.92 -3.01 -5.12
N ASP A 41 19.36 -2.44 -6.18
CA ASP A 41 19.29 -0.99 -6.39
C ASP A 41 18.03 -0.34 -5.79
N ALA A 42 17.05 -1.15 -5.36
CA ALA A 42 15.82 -0.65 -4.79
C ALA A 42 16.04 -0.11 -3.38
N PRO A 43 15.22 0.86 -2.91
CA PRO A 43 15.34 1.41 -1.55
C PRO A 43 14.85 0.44 -0.46
N TYR A 44 14.76 -0.86 -0.76
CA TYR A 44 14.25 -1.91 0.12
C TYR A 44 15.41 -2.74 0.67
N LEU A 45 15.31 -3.07 1.95
CA LEU A 45 16.33 -3.83 2.68
C LEU A 45 15.65 -4.94 3.49
N GLN A 46 16.34 -6.06 3.68
CA GLN A 46 15.99 -7.11 4.61
C GLN A 46 16.55 -6.78 6.00
N ALA A 47 15.69 -6.68 7.01
CA ALA A 47 16.07 -6.59 8.42
C ALA A 47 15.39 -7.73 9.19
N ALA A 48 16.18 -8.68 9.70
CA ALA A 48 15.67 -9.93 10.27
C ALA A 48 14.74 -10.65 9.27
N ASP A 49 13.49 -10.89 9.64
CA ASP A 49 12.44 -11.56 8.87
C ASP A 49 11.54 -10.58 8.10
N HIS A 50 11.84 -9.28 8.12
CA HIS A 50 11.02 -8.26 7.47
C HIS A 50 11.76 -7.49 6.37
N ILE A 51 11.02 -7.22 5.30
CA ILE A 51 11.39 -6.19 4.33
C ILE A 51 11.04 -4.82 4.94
N ILE A 52 12.02 -3.92 4.95
CA ILE A 52 11.88 -2.50 5.28
C ILE A 52 12.30 -1.66 4.06
N TRP A 53 12.03 -0.36 4.09
CA TRP A 53 12.52 0.54 3.04
C TRP A 53 12.89 1.92 3.55
N VAL A 54 13.73 2.61 2.79
CA VAL A 54 14.29 3.89 3.20
C VAL A 54 13.66 5.03 2.42
N GLY A 55 13.04 5.96 3.15
CA GLY A 55 12.46 7.18 2.61
C GLY A 55 13.30 8.40 2.95
N VAL A 56 13.68 9.21 1.95
CA VAL A 56 14.42 10.46 2.19
C VAL A 56 13.43 11.59 2.42
N ARG A 57 13.39 12.13 3.64
CA ARG A 57 12.46 13.20 4.07
C ARG A 57 11.03 13.01 3.52
N PRO A 58 10.41 11.86 3.78
CA PRO A 58 9.14 11.50 3.17
C PRO A 58 8.02 12.42 3.70
N ARG A 59 7.01 12.67 2.86
CA ARG A 59 5.82 13.47 3.25
C ARG A 59 4.81 12.67 4.09
N SER A 60 4.92 11.35 4.07
CA SER A 60 4.08 10.43 4.83
C SER A 60 4.89 9.20 5.25
N MET A 61 4.50 8.57 6.34
CA MET A 61 5.14 7.36 6.84
C MET A 61 4.39 6.11 6.39
N HIS A 62 5.14 5.02 6.29
CA HIS A 62 4.63 3.66 6.16
C HIS A 62 5.23 2.82 7.30
N PRO A 63 4.55 1.81 7.86
CA PRO A 63 5.07 1.02 8.98
C PRO A 63 6.41 0.31 8.72
N ARG A 64 6.70 -0.06 7.46
CA ARG A 64 8.00 -0.60 7.01
C ARG A 64 9.08 0.46 6.72
N MET A 65 8.77 1.74 6.81
CA MET A 65 9.69 2.80 6.37
C MET A 65 10.65 3.21 7.49
N VAL A 66 11.91 3.42 7.13
CA VAL A 66 12.88 4.23 7.88
C VAL A 66 13.06 5.56 7.16
N ALA A 67 12.66 6.65 7.81
CA ALA A 67 12.83 8.00 7.26
C ALA A 67 14.23 8.52 7.60
N VAL A 68 14.98 8.97 6.60
CA VAL A 68 16.34 9.48 6.75
C VAL A 68 16.48 10.91 6.24
N ALA A 69 17.46 11.63 6.79
CA ALA A 69 17.71 13.03 6.42
C ALA A 69 18.37 13.19 5.04
N LEU A 70 19.15 12.21 4.62
CA LEU A 70 19.96 12.20 3.40
C LEU A 70 19.85 10.84 2.70
N PRO A 71 20.02 10.78 1.37
CA PRO A 71 20.08 9.51 0.64
C PRO A 71 21.16 8.58 1.19
N ILE A 72 20.89 7.29 1.17
CA ILE A 72 21.86 6.22 1.44
C ILE A 72 22.27 5.57 0.14
N ALA A 73 23.46 4.96 0.09
CA ALA A 73 23.88 4.19 -1.08
C ALA A 73 23.04 2.91 -1.20
N SER A 74 22.64 2.57 -2.43
CA SER A 74 21.98 1.31 -2.76
C SER A 74 22.98 0.16 -2.82
N GLY A 75 22.50 -1.09 -2.76
CA GLY A 75 23.31 -2.29 -2.94
C GLY A 75 24.29 -2.61 -1.80
N ILE A 76 24.25 -1.86 -0.69
CA ILE A 76 25.13 -2.10 0.47
C ILE A 76 24.32 -2.37 1.74
N ALA A 77 24.90 -3.16 2.65
CA ALA A 77 24.35 -3.33 3.99
C ALA A 77 24.46 -2.01 4.77
N VAL A 78 23.43 -1.73 5.57
CA VAL A 78 23.31 -0.50 6.35
C VAL A 78 23.02 -0.84 7.81
N THR A 79 23.66 -0.12 8.72
CA THR A 79 23.35 -0.18 10.15
C THR A 79 22.64 1.11 10.55
N PHE A 80 21.42 0.99 11.05
CA PHE A 80 20.62 2.09 11.57
C PHE A 80 20.71 2.14 13.10
N ASP A 81 20.89 3.33 13.65
CA ASP A 81 20.62 3.59 15.07
C ASP A 81 19.17 4.05 15.24
N VAL A 82 18.37 3.21 15.87
CA VAL A 82 16.94 3.47 16.15
C VAL A 82 16.63 3.56 17.65
N THR A 83 17.66 3.59 18.51
CA THR A 83 17.50 3.55 19.97
C THR A 83 16.71 4.72 20.54
N SER A 84 16.82 5.89 19.91
CA SER A 84 16.14 7.13 20.30
C SER A 84 15.00 7.51 19.35
N VAL A 85 14.64 6.64 18.40
CA VAL A 85 13.64 6.93 17.38
C VAL A 85 12.24 6.67 17.92
N VAL A 86 11.40 7.70 17.91
CA VAL A 86 9.99 7.58 18.26
C VAL A 86 9.24 6.87 17.13
N PRO A 87 8.43 5.83 17.42
CA PRO A 87 7.59 5.20 16.41
C PRO A 87 6.67 6.21 15.75
N ALA A 88 6.61 6.20 14.41
CA ALA A 88 5.59 6.95 13.70
C ALA A 88 4.20 6.50 14.18
N PRO A 89 3.29 7.44 14.48
CA PRO A 89 1.97 7.09 14.97
C PRO A 89 1.26 6.22 13.93
N HIS A 90 0.74 5.09 14.40
CA HIS A 90 -0.11 4.24 13.60
C HIS A 90 -1.58 4.57 13.94
N PRO A 91 -2.41 4.90 12.96
CA PRO A 91 -3.84 5.09 13.20
C PRO A 91 -4.46 3.82 13.80
N GLY A 92 -5.21 4.00 14.88
CA GLY A 92 -5.88 2.92 15.59
C GLY A 92 -7.17 2.45 14.90
N HIS A 93 -7.88 1.53 15.55
CA HIS A 93 -9.21 1.11 15.11
C HIS A 93 -10.19 2.28 15.10
N ARG A 94 -11.03 2.32 14.07
CA ARG A 94 -12.06 3.35 13.88
C ARG A 94 -13.43 2.72 13.96
N LEU A 95 -14.37 3.42 14.58
CA LEU A 95 -15.79 3.13 14.39
C LEU A 95 -16.22 3.72 13.07
N VAL A 96 -16.79 2.89 12.20
CA VAL A 96 -17.22 3.29 10.86
C VAL A 96 -18.73 3.09 10.76
N ASP A 97 -19.46 4.17 10.50
CA ASP A 97 -20.83 4.08 9.98
C ASP A 97 -20.72 3.67 8.50
N ALA A 98 -20.90 2.38 8.23
CA ALA A 98 -20.71 1.79 6.91
C ALA A 98 -21.55 2.48 5.81
N PRO A 99 -22.87 2.70 5.97
CA PRO A 99 -23.67 3.48 5.02
C PRO A 99 -23.13 4.90 4.77
N ALA A 100 -22.80 5.65 5.82
CA ALA A 100 -22.32 7.03 5.66
C ALA A 100 -20.94 7.06 4.96
N PHE A 101 -20.07 6.13 5.31
CA PHE A 101 -18.74 5.99 4.71
C PHE A 101 -18.82 5.61 3.23
N ALA A 102 -19.66 4.63 2.86
CA ALA A 102 -19.91 4.26 1.47
C ALA A 102 -20.50 5.42 0.65
N MET A 103 -21.45 6.17 1.22
CA MET A 103 -22.01 7.36 0.56
C MET A 103 -20.94 8.43 0.29
N ARG A 104 -20.05 8.68 1.25
CA ARG A 104 -18.92 9.61 1.12
C ARG A 104 -17.92 9.12 0.06
N ALA A 105 -17.57 7.83 0.06
CA ALA A 105 -16.70 7.24 -0.95
C ALA A 105 -17.30 7.36 -2.37
N ALA A 106 -18.58 7.06 -2.55
CA ALA A 106 -19.28 7.25 -3.82
C ALA A 106 -19.32 8.72 -4.26
N ALA A 107 -19.37 9.67 -3.31
CA ALA A 107 -19.30 11.09 -3.63
C ALA A 107 -17.88 11.58 -3.98
N LEU A 108 -16.82 10.95 -3.43
CA LEU A 108 -15.43 11.17 -3.85
C LEU A 108 -15.20 10.61 -5.25
N ARG A 109 -15.70 9.40 -5.52
CA ARG A 109 -15.67 8.76 -6.84
C ARG A 109 -16.18 9.67 -7.95
N ARG A 110 -17.31 10.35 -7.73
CA ARG A 110 -17.92 11.32 -8.67
C ARG A 110 -17.12 12.63 -8.83
N ARG A 111 -16.09 12.84 -8.02
CA ARG A 111 -15.21 14.02 -7.99
C ARG A 111 -13.75 13.64 -8.24
N VAL A 112 -13.51 12.44 -8.77
CA VAL A 112 -12.15 11.92 -8.96
C VAL A 112 -11.34 12.76 -9.95
N ASP A 113 -12.02 13.48 -10.84
CA ASP A 113 -11.46 14.50 -11.74
C ASP A 113 -10.73 15.63 -10.98
N LEU A 114 -11.18 15.95 -9.75
CA LEU A 114 -10.53 16.95 -8.90
C LEU A 114 -9.25 16.42 -8.22
N VAL A 115 -9.06 15.10 -8.19
CA VAL A 115 -7.85 14.47 -7.61
C VAL A 115 -6.66 14.62 -8.56
N GLY A 116 -6.90 14.63 -9.88
CA GLY A 116 -5.87 14.86 -10.87
C GLY A 116 -5.96 13.89 -12.04
N ALA A 117 -4.92 13.87 -12.88
CA ALA A 117 -4.86 12.97 -14.02
C ALA A 117 -4.77 11.50 -13.55
N PRO A 118 -5.70 10.63 -13.99
CA PRO A 118 -5.69 9.23 -13.60
C PRO A 118 -4.43 8.52 -14.11
N ARG A 119 -4.02 7.48 -13.40
CA ARG A 119 -2.93 6.57 -13.79
C ARG A 119 -3.31 5.14 -13.41
N GLY A 120 -2.69 4.15 -14.05
CA GLY A 120 -2.97 2.74 -13.75
C GLY A 120 -4.45 2.38 -13.92
N PHE A 121 -5.02 1.67 -12.96
CA PHE A 121 -6.45 1.39 -12.90
C PHE A 121 -7.31 2.60 -12.50
N GLY A 122 -6.70 3.73 -12.12
CA GLY A 122 -7.39 5.00 -11.94
C GLY A 122 -8.14 5.48 -13.19
N HIS A 123 -7.77 5.02 -14.39
CA HIS A 123 -8.53 5.32 -15.61
C HIS A 123 -9.94 4.72 -15.58
N LEU A 124 -10.10 3.53 -14.97
CA LEU A 124 -11.43 2.92 -14.77
C LEU A 124 -12.30 3.78 -13.86
N LEU A 125 -11.69 4.66 -13.05
CA LEU A 125 -12.44 5.59 -12.25
C LEU A 125 -13.16 6.64 -13.13
N VAL A 126 -12.56 7.09 -14.22
CA VAL A 126 -13.18 8.12 -15.07
C VAL A 126 -13.84 7.55 -16.32
N ASP A 127 -14.21 6.26 -16.29
CA ASP A 127 -14.73 5.51 -17.44
C ASP A 127 -13.80 5.55 -18.66
N ASP A 128 -12.49 5.67 -18.42
CA ASP A 128 -11.44 5.67 -19.43
C ASP A 128 -10.71 4.32 -19.46
N THR A 129 -9.96 4.09 -20.54
CA THR A 129 -9.19 2.86 -20.75
C THR A 129 -7.82 2.99 -20.07
N PRO A 130 -7.42 2.06 -19.17
CA PRO A 130 -6.06 2.03 -18.63
C PRO A 130 -5.01 1.95 -19.74
N PRO A 131 -3.80 2.48 -19.54
CA PRO A 131 -2.75 2.39 -20.55
C PRO A 131 -2.31 0.94 -20.77
N PHE A 132 -1.91 0.60 -22.00
CA PHE A 132 -1.33 -0.72 -22.29
C PHE A 132 -0.11 -1.01 -21.40
N PRO A 133 0.01 -2.23 -20.82
CA PRO A 133 -0.84 -3.42 -21.02
C PRO A 133 -1.97 -3.60 -20.00
N LEU A 134 -2.27 -2.60 -19.15
CA LEU A 134 -3.30 -2.72 -18.10
C LEU A 134 -4.73 -2.72 -18.66
N ASP A 135 -4.94 -2.20 -19.87
CA ASP A 135 -6.20 -2.31 -20.60
C ASP A 135 -6.67 -3.76 -20.73
N LEU A 136 -5.74 -4.69 -21.00
CA LEU A 136 -6.00 -6.12 -21.12
C LEU A 136 -6.54 -6.73 -19.81
N ALA A 137 -6.26 -6.08 -18.68
CA ALA A 137 -6.68 -6.51 -17.35
C ALA A 137 -8.02 -5.90 -16.90
N ALA A 138 -8.58 -4.94 -17.62
CA ALA A 138 -9.85 -4.30 -17.26
C ALA A 138 -11.00 -5.30 -17.02
N PRO A 139 -11.17 -6.39 -17.80
CA PRO A 139 -12.17 -7.41 -17.50
C PRO A 139 -11.96 -8.13 -16.16
N LEU A 140 -10.70 -8.33 -15.73
CA LEU A 140 -10.38 -8.92 -14.44
C LEU A 140 -10.76 -7.97 -13.29
N VAL A 141 -10.49 -6.67 -13.44
CA VAL A 141 -10.88 -5.66 -12.45
C VAL A 141 -12.41 -5.57 -12.34
N ARG A 142 -13.14 -5.58 -13.46
CA ARG A 142 -14.63 -5.60 -13.45
C ARG A 142 -15.17 -6.85 -12.74
N ARG A 143 -14.57 -8.02 -12.99
CA ARG A 143 -14.93 -9.26 -12.30
C ARG A 143 -14.67 -9.17 -10.79
N PHE A 144 -13.54 -8.61 -10.39
CA PHE A 144 -13.20 -8.41 -8.98
C PHE A 144 -14.17 -7.44 -8.31
N ALA A 145 -14.48 -6.32 -8.96
CA ALA A 145 -15.45 -5.36 -8.48
C ALA A 145 -16.86 -5.98 -8.34
N ALA A 146 -17.29 -6.79 -9.31
CA ALA A 146 -18.54 -7.55 -9.22
C ALA A 146 -18.53 -8.62 -8.12
N ALA A 147 -17.38 -9.19 -7.78
CA ALA A 147 -17.26 -10.13 -6.65
C ALA A 147 -17.31 -9.40 -5.31
N LEU A 148 -16.67 -8.22 -5.19
CA LEU A 148 -16.76 -7.38 -3.99
C LEU A 148 -18.23 -7.07 -3.67
N ALA A 149 -19.05 -6.84 -4.68
CA ALA A 149 -20.48 -6.57 -4.51
C ALA A 149 -21.29 -7.73 -3.89
N THR A 150 -20.84 -8.98 -3.97
CA THR A 150 -21.63 -10.13 -3.48
C THR A 150 -21.38 -10.50 -2.02
N ASP A 151 -20.38 -9.89 -1.38
CA ASP A 151 -19.93 -10.25 -0.02
C ASP A 151 -19.54 -11.73 0.15
N ASP A 152 -19.20 -12.39 -0.97
CA ASP A 152 -18.83 -13.80 -1.04
C ASP A 152 -17.31 -13.93 -1.08
N CYS A 153 -16.73 -14.32 0.05
CA CYS A 153 -15.28 -14.41 0.22
C CYS A 153 -14.61 -15.35 -0.79
N GLU A 154 -15.25 -16.47 -1.17
CA GLU A 154 -14.68 -17.41 -2.13
C GLU A 154 -14.65 -16.80 -3.53
N ARG A 155 -15.74 -16.12 -3.92
CA ARG A 155 -15.82 -15.43 -5.21
C ARG A 155 -14.83 -14.27 -5.31
N ILE A 156 -14.65 -13.53 -4.20
CA ILE A 156 -13.69 -12.42 -4.13
C ILE A 156 -12.27 -12.94 -4.27
N GLU A 157 -11.91 -14.01 -3.56
CA GLU A 157 -10.59 -14.63 -3.68
C GLU A 157 -10.30 -15.10 -5.11
N ALA A 158 -11.25 -15.82 -5.72
CA ALA A 158 -11.11 -16.32 -7.08
C ALA A 158 -10.94 -15.18 -8.10
N ALA A 159 -11.55 -14.03 -7.85
CA ALA A 159 -11.43 -12.85 -8.70
C ALA A 159 -10.17 -12.00 -8.41
N ALA A 160 -9.66 -12.01 -7.19
CA ALA A 160 -8.42 -11.35 -6.79
C ALA A 160 -7.18 -12.10 -7.32
N MET A 161 -7.21 -13.42 -7.31
CA MET A 161 -6.08 -14.29 -7.67
C MET A 161 -5.41 -13.96 -9.03
N PRO A 162 -6.14 -13.73 -10.15
CA PRO A 162 -5.51 -13.36 -11.42
C PRO A 162 -5.01 -11.91 -11.49
N LEU A 163 -5.33 -11.07 -10.50
CA LEU A 163 -4.82 -9.69 -10.42
C LEU A 163 -3.48 -9.61 -9.69
N LEU A 164 -3.18 -10.57 -8.81
CA LEU A 164 -1.93 -10.55 -8.05
C LEU A 164 -0.71 -10.63 -8.97
N GLY A 165 0.24 -9.72 -8.79
CA GLY A 165 1.44 -9.54 -9.62
C GLY A 165 1.21 -8.86 -10.97
N LEU A 166 -0.03 -8.44 -11.28
CA LEU A 166 -0.34 -7.80 -12.55
C LEU A 166 0.10 -6.33 -12.56
N GLY A 167 1.03 -6.00 -13.46
CA GLY A 167 1.57 -4.65 -13.64
C GLY A 167 3.09 -4.64 -13.51
N SER A 168 3.71 -3.53 -13.91
CA SER A 168 5.18 -3.38 -13.85
C SER A 168 5.64 -2.71 -12.56
N GLY A 169 6.88 -2.95 -12.16
CA GLY A 169 7.55 -2.23 -11.06
C GLY A 169 7.58 -3.02 -9.76
N LEU A 170 7.92 -2.34 -8.66
CA LEU A 170 8.10 -2.94 -7.33
C LEU A 170 6.78 -3.15 -6.56
N THR A 171 5.69 -2.64 -7.12
CA THR A 171 4.32 -2.71 -6.60
C THR A 171 3.39 -2.80 -7.82
N PRO A 172 3.17 -4.00 -8.37
CA PRO A 172 2.26 -4.20 -9.49
C PRO A 172 0.86 -3.65 -9.19
N SER A 173 0.25 -2.98 -10.17
CA SER A 173 -1.07 -2.33 -10.06
C SER A 173 -2.17 -3.24 -9.51
N GLY A 174 -2.15 -4.53 -9.84
CA GLY A 174 -3.13 -5.48 -9.34
C GLY A 174 -2.98 -5.79 -7.85
N ASP A 175 -1.76 -5.77 -7.31
CA ASP A 175 -1.52 -5.92 -5.87
C ASP A 175 -2.01 -4.69 -5.10
N ASP A 176 -1.68 -3.49 -5.59
CA ASP A 176 -2.14 -2.23 -5.00
C ASP A 176 -3.67 -2.13 -5.01
N LEU A 177 -4.32 -2.54 -6.11
CA LEU A 177 -5.78 -2.57 -6.25
C LEU A 177 -6.43 -3.60 -5.30
N VAL A 178 -5.95 -4.84 -5.26
CA VAL A 178 -6.50 -5.86 -4.35
C VAL A 178 -6.29 -5.44 -2.88
N GLY A 179 -5.09 -4.94 -2.54
CA GLY A 179 -4.76 -4.48 -1.20
C GLY A 179 -5.63 -3.30 -0.76
N GLY A 180 -5.85 -2.31 -1.63
CA GLY A 180 -6.75 -1.18 -1.34
C GLY A 180 -8.19 -1.62 -1.07
N ALA A 181 -8.68 -2.60 -1.83
CA ALA A 181 -10.03 -3.16 -1.65
C ALA A 181 -10.17 -3.92 -0.32
N LEU A 182 -9.21 -4.80 0.00
CA LEU A 182 -9.24 -5.55 1.26
C LEU A 182 -9.01 -4.65 2.49
N PHE A 183 -8.22 -3.59 2.34
CA PHE A 183 -8.09 -2.55 3.36
C PHE A 183 -9.44 -1.88 3.65
N ALA A 184 -10.19 -1.47 2.61
CA ALA A 184 -11.53 -0.90 2.79
C ALA A 184 -12.48 -1.88 3.49
N ARG A 185 -12.45 -3.16 3.12
CA ARG A 185 -13.28 -4.20 3.75
C ARG A 185 -12.94 -4.44 5.22
N ARG A 186 -11.66 -4.42 5.57
CA ARG A 186 -11.21 -4.47 6.96
C ARG A 186 -11.76 -3.31 7.81
N LEU A 187 -11.91 -2.11 7.23
CA LEU A 187 -12.48 -0.96 7.95
C LEU A 187 -13.98 -1.15 8.22
N LEU A 188 -14.71 -1.74 7.28
CA LEU A 188 -16.15 -2.01 7.42
C LEU A 188 -16.43 -3.18 8.36
N MET A 189 -15.56 -4.20 8.35
CA MET A 189 -15.79 -5.49 8.99
C MET A 189 -14.55 -5.95 9.79
N PRO A 190 -14.08 -5.17 10.80
CA PRO A 190 -12.80 -5.41 11.45
C PRO A 190 -12.70 -6.73 12.21
N CYS A 191 -13.85 -7.26 12.67
CA CYS A 191 -13.94 -8.48 13.47
C CYS A 191 -14.59 -9.66 12.72
N ASP A 192 -14.83 -9.54 11.42
CA ASP A 192 -15.46 -10.62 10.65
C ASP A 192 -14.45 -11.76 10.35
N PRO A 193 -14.67 -12.99 10.83
CA PRO A 193 -13.72 -14.08 10.65
C PRO A 193 -13.56 -14.53 9.20
N ALA A 194 -14.61 -14.44 8.38
CA ALA A 194 -14.55 -14.86 6.97
C ALA A 194 -13.66 -13.90 6.18
N TRP A 195 -13.80 -12.59 6.42
CA TRP A 195 -12.96 -11.57 5.81
C TRP A 195 -11.51 -11.63 6.29
N GLN A 196 -11.29 -11.89 7.58
CA GLN A 196 -9.94 -12.13 8.09
C GLN A 196 -9.31 -13.36 7.43
N HIS A 197 -10.05 -14.47 7.32
CA HIS A 197 -9.57 -15.69 6.68
C HIS A 197 -9.25 -15.48 5.19
N LEU A 198 -10.10 -14.75 4.45
CA LEU A 198 -9.84 -14.34 3.07
C LEU A 198 -8.53 -13.57 2.96
N GLY A 199 -8.33 -12.57 3.83
CA GLY A 199 -7.10 -11.78 3.87
C GLY A 199 -5.86 -12.67 4.05
N GLU A 200 -5.89 -13.58 5.02
CA GLU A 200 -4.77 -14.50 5.29
C GLU A 200 -4.50 -15.46 4.12
N ARG A 201 -5.54 -15.93 3.40
CA ARG A 201 -5.36 -16.76 2.20
C ARG A 201 -4.67 -15.98 1.08
N ILE A 202 -5.06 -14.73 0.86
CA ILE A 202 -4.41 -13.85 -0.14
C ILE A 202 -2.95 -13.56 0.25
N ILE A 203 -2.69 -13.30 1.54
CA ILE A 203 -1.32 -13.12 2.05
C ILE A 203 -0.47 -14.38 1.81
N HIS A 204 -1.03 -15.55 2.09
CA HIS A 204 -0.32 -16.82 1.94
C HIS A 204 0.05 -17.14 0.49
N ILE A 205 -0.84 -16.83 -0.47
CA ILE A 205 -0.59 -17.12 -1.90
C ILE A 205 0.26 -16.04 -2.59
N ALA A 206 0.25 -14.81 -2.10
CA ALA A 206 0.91 -13.67 -2.74
C ALA A 206 2.39 -13.91 -3.14
N PRO A 207 3.25 -14.55 -2.32
CA PRO A 207 4.63 -14.84 -2.70
C PRO A 207 4.79 -15.75 -3.93
N THR A 208 3.74 -16.47 -4.33
CA THR A 208 3.73 -17.31 -5.54
C THR A 208 3.25 -16.57 -6.79
N ARG A 209 2.71 -15.35 -6.62
CA ARG A 209 2.04 -14.57 -7.68
C ARG A 209 2.71 -13.23 -7.96
N THR A 210 3.32 -12.64 -6.95
CA THR A 210 4.07 -11.38 -7.06
C THR A 210 5.42 -11.52 -6.37
N HIS A 211 6.28 -10.53 -6.53
CA HIS A 211 7.61 -10.54 -5.91
C HIS A 211 7.55 -10.11 -4.44
N ALA A 212 8.61 -10.42 -3.69
CA ALA A 212 8.62 -10.33 -2.23
C ALA A 212 8.28 -8.93 -1.66
N ILE A 213 8.71 -7.86 -2.32
CA ILE A 213 8.40 -6.48 -1.91
C ILE A 213 6.90 -6.23 -1.98
N SER A 214 6.27 -6.53 -3.13
CA SER A 214 4.84 -6.29 -3.30
C SER A 214 4.00 -7.20 -2.40
N ALA A 215 4.39 -8.47 -2.23
CA ALA A 215 3.72 -9.38 -1.30
C ALA A 215 3.72 -8.84 0.14
N ALA A 216 4.84 -8.24 0.58
CA ALA A 216 4.96 -7.65 1.91
C ALA A 216 4.08 -6.40 2.08
N LEU A 217 3.97 -5.55 1.06
CA LEU A 217 3.11 -4.34 1.09
C LEU A 217 1.63 -4.67 0.95
N LEU A 218 1.28 -5.70 0.17
CA LEU A 218 -0.07 -6.24 0.09
C LEU A 218 -0.53 -6.78 1.45
N ALA A 219 0.32 -7.53 2.16
CA ALA A 219 0.03 -8.01 3.50
C ALA A 219 -0.21 -6.85 4.48
N ASP A 220 0.62 -5.81 4.39
CA ASP A 220 0.45 -4.60 5.19
C ASP A 220 -0.89 -3.91 4.91
N LEU A 221 -1.29 -3.74 3.65
CA LEU A 221 -2.61 -3.21 3.29
C LEU A 221 -3.74 -4.05 3.89
N ILE A 222 -3.67 -5.38 3.76
CA ILE A 222 -4.67 -6.32 4.29
C ILE A 222 -4.75 -6.27 5.81
N HIS A 223 -3.63 -6.11 6.51
CA HIS A 223 -3.59 -5.94 7.98
C HIS A 223 -3.95 -4.51 8.43
N GLY A 224 -4.12 -3.59 7.49
CA GLY A 224 -4.38 -2.18 7.75
C GLY A 224 -3.16 -1.42 8.23
N ALA A 225 -1.95 -1.95 7.99
CA ALA A 225 -0.67 -1.38 8.34
C ALA A 225 -0.02 -0.60 7.19
N THR A 226 -0.74 0.37 6.62
CA THR A 226 -0.38 1.01 5.33
C THR A 226 0.04 2.49 5.47
N TYR A 227 0.20 3.17 4.34
CA TYR A 227 0.60 4.57 4.23
C TYR A 227 -0.32 5.50 5.03
N GLY A 228 0.28 6.41 5.80
CA GLY A 228 -0.45 7.39 6.60
C GLY A 228 -1.41 8.25 5.78
N VAL A 229 -1.11 8.53 4.50
CA VAL A 229 -2.01 9.29 3.60
C VAL A 229 -3.28 8.53 3.23
N LEU A 230 -3.24 7.20 3.09
CA LEU A 230 -4.46 6.41 2.87
C LEU A 230 -5.34 6.44 4.13
N HIS A 231 -4.70 6.35 5.30
CA HIS A 231 -5.41 6.54 6.57
C HIS A 231 -5.99 7.95 6.72
N ALA A 232 -5.27 9.00 6.33
CA ALA A 232 -5.77 10.38 6.38
C ALA A 232 -6.97 10.59 5.46
N LEU A 233 -6.99 9.96 4.27
CA LEU A 233 -8.15 9.96 3.39
C LEU A 233 -9.36 9.30 4.08
N VAL A 234 -9.17 8.15 4.71
CA VAL A 234 -10.22 7.48 5.47
C VAL A 234 -10.76 8.36 6.61
N ASP A 235 -9.87 9.00 7.38
CA ASP A 235 -10.27 9.90 8.47
C ASP A 235 -11.09 11.08 7.94
N ALA A 236 -10.67 11.70 6.82
CA ALA A 236 -11.41 12.77 6.19
C ALA A 236 -12.80 12.32 5.70
N LEU A 237 -12.91 11.12 5.13
CA LEU A 237 -14.18 10.55 4.68
C LEU A 237 -15.13 10.29 5.85
N ILE A 238 -14.66 9.64 6.92
CA ILE A 238 -15.43 9.31 8.13
C ILE A 238 -15.88 10.57 8.87
N ALA A 239 -14.98 11.54 9.04
CA ALA A 239 -15.26 12.79 9.77
C ALA A 239 -16.17 13.75 9.00
N ALA A 240 -16.71 13.35 7.85
CA ALA A 240 -17.48 14.21 6.96
C ALA A 240 -16.78 15.54 6.63
N ALA A 241 -15.44 15.54 6.57
CA ALA A 241 -14.62 16.73 6.34
C ALA A 241 -15.01 17.46 5.02
N PRO A 242 -14.70 18.77 4.90
CA PRO A 242 -14.90 19.52 3.68
C PRO A 242 -14.25 18.84 2.47
N TRP A 243 -14.87 18.96 1.29
CA TRP A 243 -14.38 18.29 0.09
C TRP A 243 -12.95 18.68 -0.29
N ALA A 244 -12.53 19.94 -0.05
CA ALA A 244 -11.15 20.35 -0.25
C ALA A 244 -10.16 19.45 0.53
N THR A 245 -10.43 19.20 1.82
CA THR A 245 -9.60 18.31 2.66
C THR A 245 -9.60 16.86 2.17
N VAL A 246 -10.76 16.35 1.71
CA VAL A 246 -10.85 14.99 1.17
C VAL A 246 -10.05 14.86 -0.14
N ILE A 247 -10.15 15.86 -1.01
CA ILE A 247 -9.42 15.90 -2.28
C ILE A 247 -7.92 16.05 -2.04
N ASP A 248 -7.49 16.90 -1.10
CA ASP A 248 -6.07 17.04 -0.74
C ASP A 248 -5.48 15.72 -0.19
N ALA A 249 -6.26 14.99 0.61
CA ALA A 249 -5.87 13.67 1.11
C ALA A 249 -5.79 12.63 -0.03
N ALA A 250 -6.75 12.63 -0.95
CA ALA A 250 -6.73 11.77 -2.13
C ALA A 250 -5.55 12.10 -3.05
N GLN A 251 -5.26 13.38 -3.29
CA GLN A 251 -4.09 13.84 -4.05
C GLN A 251 -2.79 13.36 -3.42
N SER A 252 -2.67 13.47 -2.10
CA SER A 252 -1.52 12.98 -1.34
C SER A 252 -1.34 11.47 -1.45
N LEU A 253 -2.45 10.71 -1.47
CA LEU A 253 -2.43 9.26 -1.73
C LEU A 253 -1.98 8.96 -3.16
N THR A 254 -2.58 9.60 -4.17
CA THR A 254 -2.26 9.37 -5.59
C THR A 254 -0.86 9.83 -6.01
N ALA A 255 -0.17 10.59 -5.15
CA ALA A 255 1.23 10.95 -5.33
C ALA A 255 2.21 9.83 -4.95
N ILE A 256 1.73 8.72 -4.37
CA ILE A 256 2.55 7.54 -4.07
C ILE A 256 2.85 6.76 -5.35
N GLY A 257 4.13 6.59 -5.64
CA GLY A 257 4.60 5.78 -6.76
C GLY A 257 4.21 6.35 -8.12
N HIS A 258 4.44 5.57 -9.17
CA HIS A 258 4.04 5.95 -10.53
C HIS A 258 2.51 5.89 -10.68
N SER A 259 1.91 4.75 -10.31
CA SER A 259 0.45 4.52 -10.30
C SER A 259 -0.08 3.92 -9.00
N SER A 260 0.77 3.46 -8.08
CA SER A 260 0.35 2.74 -6.87
C SER A 260 -0.68 3.47 -6.03
N GLY A 261 -0.53 4.78 -5.85
CA GLY A 261 -1.52 5.61 -5.17
C GLY A 261 -2.91 5.58 -5.83
N TRP A 262 -2.95 5.62 -7.17
CA TRP A 262 -4.17 5.51 -7.95
C TRP A 262 -4.77 4.10 -7.91
N ASP A 263 -3.92 3.07 -7.98
CA ASP A 263 -4.35 1.67 -7.96
C ASP A 263 -4.94 1.31 -6.59
N MET A 264 -4.30 1.73 -5.49
CA MET A 264 -4.84 1.63 -4.13
C MET A 264 -6.18 2.38 -3.97
N LEU A 265 -6.26 3.63 -4.46
CA LEU A 265 -7.50 4.41 -4.42
C LEU A 265 -8.62 3.73 -5.20
N THR A 266 -8.29 3.14 -6.36
CA THR A 266 -9.26 2.42 -7.20
C THR A 266 -9.84 1.23 -6.46
N GLY A 267 -8.98 0.34 -5.92
CA GLY A 267 -9.43 -0.79 -5.12
C GLY A 267 -10.26 -0.39 -3.91
N PHE A 268 -9.80 0.63 -3.18
CA PHE A 268 -10.49 1.19 -2.02
C PHE A 268 -11.92 1.66 -2.36
N LEU A 269 -12.10 2.40 -3.46
CA LEU A 269 -13.42 2.87 -3.87
C LEU A 269 -14.32 1.74 -4.36
N LEU A 270 -13.79 0.78 -5.14
CA LEU A 270 -14.56 -0.36 -5.64
C LEU A 270 -15.16 -1.21 -4.50
N ALA A 271 -14.42 -1.38 -3.40
CA ALA A 271 -14.88 -2.12 -2.24
C ALA A 271 -15.97 -1.42 -1.42
N LEU A 272 -16.12 -0.10 -1.57
CA LEU A 272 -17.12 0.72 -0.87
C LEU A 272 -18.34 1.06 -1.75
N GLU A 273 -18.31 0.67 -3.02
CA GLU A 273 -19.43 0.88 -3.94
C GLU A 273 -20.49 -0.22 -3.80
N PRO A 274 -21.78 0.14 -3.85
CA PRO A 274 -22.85 -0.84 -3.88
C PRO A 274 -22.88 -1.60 -5.22
N PRO A 275 -23.46 -2.82 -5.25
CA PRO A 275 -23.47 -3.73 -6.41
C PRO A 275 -23.97 -3.18 -7.75
N SER A 276 -24.70 -2.07 -7.77
CA SER A 276 -25.54 -1.64 -8.89
C SER A 276 -24.87 -0.70 -9.91
N LEU A 277 -23.59 -0.34 -9.73
CA LEU A 277 -22.97 0.76 -10.49
C LEU A 277 -21.88 0.37 -11.48
N ILE A 278 -21.37 -0.86 -11.46
CA ILE A 278 -20.44 -1.33 -12.49
C ILE A 278 -21.29 -1.72 -13.71
N LYS A 279 -21.58 -0.76 -14.58
CA LYS A 279 -22.15 -1.08 -15.89
C LYS A 279 -21.20 -2.05 -16.61
N ALA A 280 -21.79 -3.14 -17.10
CA ALA A 280 -21.13 -4.21 -17.85
C ALA A 280 -20.30 -3.64 -19.00
#